data_AF-A0A5B9D6A4-F1
#
_entry.id   AF-A0A5B9D6A4-F1
#
_cell.length_a   1.000
_cell.length_b   1.000
_cell.length_c   1.000
_cell.angle_alpha   90.00
_cell.angle_beta   90.00
_cell.angle_gamma   90.00
#
_symmetry.space_group_name_H-M   'P 1'
#
loop_
_entity.id
_entity.type
_entity.pdbx_description
1 polymer ?
#
loop_
_entity_poly.entity_id
_entity_poly.type
_entity_poly.pdbx_seq_one_letter_code
_entity_poly.pdbx_strand_id
1 'polypeptide(L)'
;MISKEEAEEKLLKIFYDVKLDHHYKKKPTHTNINMFEETKNSNRLGHYYKIEDDELVIAMWANSYEHGIPYIASKMAKDSAKHYRKDFFSKHMNLFVLSHLIIPIITMSVGLLTYQDFPPIAIIINILGSCTLIYFIILAFKWKKRTLIRLKELFKNTGIVLSEEKSRKYLKLDFLDGGALSFMQGIIFLISIMSWAVFI
;
A
#
# COMPACT_ATOMS: atom_id res chain seq x y z
N MET A 1 17.08 1.48 -25.17
CA MET A 1 16.86 2.61 -24.27
C MET A 1 15.63 3.33 -24.79
N ILE A 2 14.56 3.37 -24.01
CA ILE A 2 13.33 4.09 -24.36
C ILE A 2 13.59 5.60 -24.29
N SER A 3 12.98 6.37 -25.17
CA SER A 3 13.09 7.84 -25.14
C SER A 3 12.25 8.44 -24.01
N LYS A 4 12.44 9.73 -23.74
CA LYS A 4 11.62 10.46 -22.76
C LYS A 4 10.15 10.48 -23.19
N GLU A 5 9.90 10.75 -24.47
CA GLU A 5 8.56 10.82 -25.06
C GLU A 5 7.86 9.45 -24.97
N GLU A 6 8.58 8.36 -25.29
CA GLU A 6 8.06 7.00 -25.17
C GLU A 6 7.76 6.64 -23.69
N ALA A 7 8.58 7.11 -22.75
CA ALA A 7 8.34 6.91 -21.33
C ALA A 7 7.11 7.67 -20.82
N GLU A 8 6.94 8.92 -21.24
CA GLU A 8 5.78 9.77 -20.94
C GLU A 8 4.49 9.17 -21.47
N GLU A 9 4.48 8.68 -22.71
CA GLU A 9 3.33 8.01 -23.33
C GLU A 9 2.95 6.76 -22.54
N LYS A 10 3.93 5.91 -22.20
CA LYS A 10 3.69 4.69 -21.41
C LYS A 10 3.16 5.01 -20.02
N LEU A 11 3.69 6.05 -19.36
CA LEU A 11 3.23 6.49 -18.04
C LEU A 11 1.83 7.08 -18.09
N LEU A 12 1.50 7.85 -19.14
CA LEU A 12 0.15 8.36 -19.36
C LEU A 12 -0.84 7.22 -19.53
N LYS A 13 -0.47 6.22 -20.34
CA LYS A 13 -1.30 5.03 -20.57
C LYS A 13 -1.52 4.24 -19.28
N ILE A 14 -0.47 4.03 -18.50
CA ILE A 14 -0.58 3.41 -17.18
C ILE A 14 -1.55 4.23 -16.32
N PHE A 15 -1.37 5.54 -16.23
CA PHE A 15 -2.24 6.42 -15.45
C PHE A 15 -3.73 6.26 -15.83
N TYR A 16 -4.05 6.19 -17.12
CA TYR A 16 -5.41 5.95 -17.61
C TYR A 16 -5.93 4.53 -17.29
N ASP A 17 -5.12 3.49 -17.47
CA ASP A 17 -5.46 2.09 -17.15
C ASP A 17 -5.69 1.86 -15.65
N VAL A 18 -5.04 2.67 -14.81
CA VAL A 18 -5.26 2.67 -13.36
C VAL A 18 -6.73 3.02 -13.02
N LYS A 19 -7.49 3.65 -13.95
CA LYS A 19 -8.85 4.17 -13.73
C LYS A 19 -8.91 5.02 -12.45
N LEU A 20 -7.92 5.89 -12.28
CA LEU A 20 -7.91 6.93 -11.25
C LEU A 20 -9.05 7.97 -11.42
N ASP A 21 -9.85 7.83 -12.48
CA ASP A 21 -10.98 8.67 -12.88
C ASP A 21 -12.01 8.93 -11.76
N HIS A 22 -12.14 8.03 -10.78
CA HIS A 22 -13.04 8.29 -9.64
C HIS A 22 -12.46 9.25 -8.58
N HIS A 23 -11.14 9.52 -8.59
CA HIS A 23 -10.45 10.23 -7.52
C HIS A 23 -9.75 11.52 -7.97
N TYR A 24 -9.35 11.62 -9.25
CA TYR A 24 -8.77 12.85 -9.78
C TYR A 24 -9.81 13.60 -10.60
N LYS A 25 -10.11 14.84 -10.20
CA LYS A 25 -11.11 15.69 -10.87
C LYS A 25 -10.71 16.13 -12.28
N LYS A 26 -9.42 16.03 -12.62
CA LYS A 26 -8.83 16.45 -13.90
C LYS A 26 -8.25 15.24 -14.64
N LYS A 27 -8.47 15.19 -15.96
CA LYS A 27 -7.96 14.15 -16.87
C LYS A 27 -6.78 14.73 -17.65
N PRO A 28 -5.53 14.40 -17.29
CA PRO A 28 -4.37 15.00 -17.93
C PRO A 28 -4.23 14.48 -19.37
N THR A 29 -4.09 15.37 -20.35
CA THR A 29 -3.93 14.99 -21.76
C THR A 29 -2.48 14.70 -22.12
N HIS A 30 -1.54 15.18 -21.30
CA HIS A 30 -0.10 15.01 -21.49
C HIS A 30 0.57 14.58 -20.18
N THR A 31 1.74 13.95 -20.30
CA THR A 31 2.62 13.61 -19.18
C THR A 31 3.93 14.33 -19.38
N ASN A 32 4.51 14.80 -18.28
CA ASN A 32 5.83 15.41 -18.31
C ASN A 32 6.70 14.89 -17.16
N ILE A 33 7.85 14.34 -17.53
CA ILE A 33 8.89 13.96 -16.60
C ILE A 33 9.75 15.21 -16.34
N ASN A 34 9.34 15.98 -15.32
CA ASN A 34 9.98 17.25 -14.95
C ASN A 34 11.34 17.06 -14.25
N MET A 35 11.54 15.91 -13.59
CA MET A 35 12.79 15.61 -12.89
C MET A 35 13.17 14.15 -13.18
N PHE A 36 14.17 13.95 -14.04
CA PHE A 36 14.81 12.65 -14.27
C PHE A 36 16.27 12.76 -13.80
N GLU A 37 16.61 12.14 -12.67
CA GLU A 37 18.00 12.06 -12.22
C GLU A 37 18.49 10.60 -12.23
N GLU A 38 19.62 10.37 -12.88
CA GLU A 38 20.29 9.07 -12.86
C GLU A 38 20.96 8.82 -11.52
N THR A 39 20.48 7.83 -10.77
CA THR A 39 21.03 7.51 -9.45
C THR A 39 21.60 6.09 -9.42
N LYS A 40 22.92 5.95 -9.23
CA LYS A 40 23.58 4.64 -9.07
C LYS A 40 22.94 3.76 -7.99
N ASN A 41 22.38 4.38 -6.94
CA ASN A 41 21.58 3.73 -5.90
C ASN A 41 20.13 4.24 -5.98
N SER A 42 19.15 3.33 -6.06
CA SER A 42 17.72 3.67 -6.05
C SER A 42 17.36 4.42 -4.75
N ASN A 43 17.26 5.75 -4.80
CA ASN A 43 16.87 6.52 -3.63
C ASN A 43 15.34 6.57 -3.52
N ARG A 44 14.80 5.97 -2.46
CA ARG A 44 13.35 5.73 -2.30
C ARG A 44 12.51 7.00 -2.14
N LEU A 45 13.12 8.11 -1.72
CA LEU A 45 12.42 9.23 -1.08
C LEU A 45 11.90 10.34 -2.01
N GLY A 46 11.80 10.14 -3.33
CA GLY A 46 11.22 11.21 -4.15
C GLY A 46 10.96 10.86 -5.60
N HIS A 47 10.41 9.67 -5.77
CA HIS A 47 9.50 9.46 -6.87
C HIS A 47 8.10 9.94 -6.48
N TYR A 48 7.57 10.92 -7.21
CA TYR A 48 6.20 11.37 -7.03
C TYR A 48 5.55 11.65 -8.38
N TYR A 49 4.22 11.64 -8.37
CA TYR A 49 3.42 12.10 -9.48
C TYR A 49 2.30 12.99 -8.93
N LYS A 50 1.93 14.03 -9.66
CA LYS A 50 0.82 14.93 -9.35
C LYS A 50 0.17 15.40 -10.64
N ILE A 51 -1.06 15.90 -10.55
CA ILE A 51 -1.73 16.53 -11.69
C ILE A 51 -1.72 18.03 -11.44
N GLU A 52 -1.09 18.76 -12.34
CA GLU A 52 -1.11 20.22 -12.39
C GLU A 52 -1.80 20.61 -13.67
N ASP A 53 -2.90 21.36 -13.55
CA ASP A 53 -3.77 21.70 -14.69
C ASP A 53 -4.21 20.48 -15.53
N ASP A 54 -3.70 20.33 -16.75
CA ASP A 54 -3.98 19.23 -17.67
C ASP A 54 -2.76 18.30 -17.87
N GLU A 55 -1.76 18.40 -17.01
CA GLU A 55 -0.49 17.69 -17.11
C GLU A 55 -0.27 16.72 -15.93
N LEU A 56 0.09 15.48 -16.26
CA LEU A 56 0.62 14.51 -15.29
C LEU A 56 2.12 14.79 -15.09
N VAL A 57 2.45 15.48 -14.01
CA VAL A 57 3.83 15.79 -13.64
C VAL A 57 4.43 14.63 -12.87
N ILE A 58 5.54 14.08 -13.36
CA ILE A 58 6.26 12.95 -12.77
C ILE A 58 7.70 13.36 -12.44
N ALA A 59 8.11 13.07 -11.21
CA ALA A 59 9.51 13.13 -10.80
C ALA A 59 10.01 11.70 -10.55
N MET A 60 11.18 11.37 -11.10
CA MET A 60 11.79 10.06 -10.97
C MET A 60 13.31 10.12 -10.83
N TRP A 61 13.81 9.31 -9.90
CA TRP A 61 15.25 9.09 -9.67
C TRP A 61 15.64 7.66 -10.02
N ALA A 62 16.05 7.45 -11.27
CA ALA A 62 16.28 6.12 -11.82
C ALA A 62 17.43 6.14 -12.83
N ASN A 63 18.20 5.06 -12.88
CA ASN A 63 19.27 4.89 -13.88
C ASN A 63 18.78 4.88 -15.33
N SER A 64 17.50 4.59 -15.56
CA SER A 64 16.88 4.61 -16.88
C SER A 64 15.36 4.72 -16.75
N TYR A 65 14.69 5.19 -17.80
CA TYR A 65 13.23 5.21 -17.84
C TYR A 65 12.63 3.79 -17.72
N GLU A 66 13.26 2.75 -18.28
CA GLU A 66 12.82 1.36 -18.12
C GLU A 66 12.83 0.90 -16.66
N HIS A 67 13.69 1.48 -15.82
CA HIS A 67 13.70 1.24 -14.38
C HIS A 67 12.75 2.15 -13.61
N GLY A 68 12.58 3.41 -14.05
CA GLY A 68 11.69 4.37 -13.41
C GLY A 68 10.20 4.05 -13.57
N ILE A 69 9.79 3.56 -14.74
CA ILE A 69 8.37 3.24 -15.04
C ILE A 69 7.81 2.18 -14.07
N PRO A 70 8.47 1.02 -13.83
CA PRO A 70 8.03 0.05 -12.83
C PRO A 70 7.83 0.61 -11.42
N TYR A 71 8.66 1.56 -10.99
CA TYR A 71 8.57 2.17 -9.67
C TYR A 71 7.36 3.09 -9.55
N ILE A 72 7.12 3.95 -10.55
CA ILE A 72 5.94 4.82 -10.56
C ILE A 72 4.66 3.99 -10.69
N ALA A 73 4.67 2.97 -11.55
CA ALA A 73 3.55 2.07 -11.75
C ALA A 73 3.19 1.28 -10.48
N SER A 74 4.17 0.89 -9.66
CA SER A 74 3.90 0.20 -8.39
C SER A 74 3.18 1.10 -7.38
N LYS A 75 3.52 2.39 -7.34
CA LYS A 75 2.82 3.40 -6.54
C LYS A 75 1.36 3.57 -7.00
N MET A 76 1.14 3.74 -8.30
CA MET A 76 -0.21 3.83 -8.88
C MET A 76 -1.03 2.54 -8.70
N ALA A 77 -0.39 1.38 -8.76
CA ALA A 77 -1.03 0.09 -8.49
C ALA A 77 -1.49 -0.03 -7.03
N LYS A 78 -0.69 0.43 -6.08
CA LYS A 78 -1.03 0.44 -4.64
C LYS A 78 -2.25 1.33 -4.37
N ASP A 79 -2.28 2.52 -4.95
CA ASP A 79 -3.38 3.47 -4.78
C ASP A 79 -4.68 2.92 -5.38
N SER A 80 -4.63 2.40 -6.60
CA SER A 80 -5.83 1.83 -7.25
C SER A 80 -6.31 0.50 -6.68
N ALA A 81 -5.41 -0.29 -6.07
CA ALA A 81 -5.78 -1.53 -5.41
C ALA A 81 -6.80 -1.30 -4.27
N LYS A 82 -6.78 -0.13 -3.63
CA LYS A 82 -7.73 0.22 -2.55
C LYS A 82 -9.20 0.15 -3.02
N HIS A 83 -9.47 0.60 -4.23
CA HIS A 83 -10.82 0.70 -4.79
C HIS A 83 -11.11 -0.31 -5.91
N TYR A 84 -10.20 -1.25 -6.14
CA TYR A 84 -10.31 -2.22 -7.22
C TYR A 84 -11.61 -3.03 -7.16
N ARG A 85 -12.36 -3.02 -8.28
CA ARG A 85 -13.64 -3.70 -8.49
C ARG A 85 -14.76 -3.32 -7.49
N LYS A 86 -14.59 -2.24 -6.70
CA LYS A 86 -15.56 -1.79 -5.67
C LYS A 86 -16.09 -2.93 -4.79
N ASP A 87 -15.26 -3.93 -4.53
CA ASP A 87 -15.69 -5.16 -3.88
C ASP A 87 -15.75 -5.03 -2.35
N PHE A 88 -16.28 -6.06 -1.69
CA PHE A 88 -16.41 -6.11 -0.22
C PHE A 88 -15.09 -5.78 0.50
N PHE A 89 -13.96 -6.20 -0.07
CA PHE A 89 -12.63 -5.91 0.47
C PHE A 89 -12.32 -4.42 0.54
N SER A 90 -12.69 -3.62 -0.48
CA SER A 90 -12.46 -2.18 -0.50
C SER A 90 -13.13 -1.45 0.69
N LYS A 91 -14.31 -1.91 1.12
CA LYS A 91 -15.03 -1.36 2.28
C LYS A 91 -14.28 -1.58 3.61
N HIS A 92 -13.52 -2.67 3.72
CA HIS A 92 -12.82 -3.06 4.95
C HIS A 92 -11.39 -2.52 5.02
N MET A 93 -10.87 -1.93 3.94
CA MET A 93 -9.57 -1.25 3.98
C MET A 93 -9.58 -0.01 4.88
N ASN A 94 -10.72 0.68 5.01
CA ASN A 94 -10.85 1.78 5.99
C ASN A 94 -10.74 1.26 7.44
N LEU A 95 -11.35 0.10 7.73
CA LEU A 95 -11.21 -0.59 9.01
C LEU A 95 -9.76 -1.03 9.27
N PHE A 96 -9.06 -1.53 8.25
CA PHE A 96 -7.62 -1.84 8.36
C PHE A 96 -6.80 -0.60 8.72
N VAL A 97 -7.09 0.56 8.12
CA VAL A 97 -6.42 1.81 8.49
C VAL A 97 -6.69 2.15 9.95
N LEU A 98 -7.90 1.92 10.48
CA LEU A 98 -8.23 2.17 11.89
C LEU A 98 -7.72 1.11 12.88
N SER A 99 -7.14 0.00 12.41
CA SER A 99 -6.64 -1.08 13.28
C SER A 99 -5.66 -0.61 14.35
N HIS A 100 -4.83 0.39 14.04
CA HIS A 100 -3.88 0.99 14.98
C HIS A 100 -4.53 1.69 16.18
N LEU A 101 -5.81 2.08 16.08
CA LEU A 101 -6.58 2.64 17.20
C LEU A 101 -7.34 1.54 17.95
N ILE A 102 -7.94 0.61 17.20
CA ILE A 102 -8.82 -0.43 17.75
C ILE A 102 -8.05 -1.36 18.70
N ILE A 103 -6.86 -1.81 18.31
CA ILE A 103 -6.17 -2.85 19.08
C ILE A 103 -5.62 -2.32 20.43
N PRO A 104 -5.00 -1.12 20.53
CA PRO A 104 -4.65 -0.55 21.83
C PRO A 104 -5.84 -0.41 22.79
N ILE A 105 -7.02 -0.03 22.29
CA ILE A 105 -8.24 0.07 23.11
C ILE A 105 -8.63 -1.30 23.67
N ILE A 106 -8.54 -2.35 22.84
CA ILE A 106 -8.82 -3.72 23.27
C ILE A 106 -7.83 -4.15 24.35
N THR A 107 -6.52 -3.95 24.15
CA THR A 107 -5.51 -4.28 25.16
C THR A 107 -5.74 -3.53 26.47
N MET A 108 -6.01 -2.22 26.42
CA MET A 108 -6.27 -1.43 27.63
C MET A 108 -7.49 -1.94 28.38
N SER A 109 -8.55 -2.32 27.65
CA SER A 109 -9.78 -2.89 28.23
C SER A 109 -9.52 -4.24 28.89
N VAL A 110 -8.70 -5.10 28.29
CA VAL A 110 -8.27 -6.37 28.90
C VAL A 110 -7.53 -6.11 30.21
N GLY A 111 -6.55 -5.19 30.22
CA GLY A 111 -5.79 -4.87 31.43
C GLY A 111 -6.67 -4.33 32.56
N LEU A 112 -7.61 -3.44 32.24
CA LEU A 112 -8.57 -2.88 33.21
C LEU A 112 -9.48 -3.96 33.81
N LEU A 113 -10.02 -4.86 33.00
CA LEU A 113 -10.94 -5.89 33.47
C LEU A 113 -10.26 -6.98 34.29
N THR A 114 -9.01 -7.33 33.95
CA THR A 114 -8.22 -8.23 34.79
C THR A 114 -7.90 -7.57 36.13
N TYR A 115 -7.56 -6.28 36.15
CA TYR A 115 -7.33 -5.54 37.40
C TYR A 115 -8.58 -5.43 38.29
N GLN A 116 -9.76 -5.35 37.67
CA GLN A 116 -11.05 -5.28 38.38
C GLN A 116 -11.62 -6.66 38.79
N ASP A 117 -10.83 -7.73 38.74
CA ASP A 117 -11.25 -9.10 39.06
C ASP A 117 -12.45 -9.61 38.25
N PHE A 118 -12.53 -9.22 36.97
CA PHE A 118 -13.48 -9.77 35.99
C PHE A 118 -12.81 -10.66 34.92
N PRO A 119 -12.10 -11.75 35.30
CA PRO A 119 -11.34 -12.56 34.35
C PRO A 119 -12.16 -13.16 33.20
N PRO A 120 -13.42 -13.63 33.37
CA PRO A 120 -14.18 -14.20 32.25
C PRO A 120 -14.44 -13.17 31.15
N ILE A 121 -14.76 -11.92 31.51
CA ILE A 121 -15.01 -10.85 30.55
C ILE A 121 -13.71 -10.45 29.86
N ALA A 122 -12.62 -10.35 30.61
CA ALA A 122 -11.30 -10.03 30.06
C ALA A 122 -10.82 -11.08 29.03
N ILE A 123 -11.06 -12.38 29.30
CA ILE A 123 -10.77 -13.48 28.35
C ILE A 123 -11.61 -13.33 27.07
N ILE A 124 -12.90 -13.06 27.17
CA ILE A 124 -13.78 -12.87 26.01
C ILE A 124 -13.28 -11.70 25.13
N ILE A 125 -12.92 -10.57 25.76
CA ILE A 125 -12.39 -9.41 25.03
C ILE A 125 -11.04 -9.75 24.37
N ASN A 126 -10.17 -10.51 25.04
CA ASN A 126 -8.87 -10.89 24.47
C ASN A 126 -9.01 -11.85 23.28
N ILE A 127 -10.00 -12.76 23.31
CA ILE A 127 -10.38 -13.61 22.16
C ILE A 127 -10.86 -12.74 20.99
N LEU A 128 -11.79 -11.81 21.24
CA LEU A 128 -12.30 -10.89 20.20
C LEU A 128 -11.19 -10.02 19.60
N GLY A 129 -10.26 -9.55 20.43
CA GLY A 129 -9.06 -8.83 20.01
C GLY A 129 -8.17 -9.65 19.08
N SER A 130 -7.88 -10.88 19.48
CA SER A 130 -7.06 -11.81 18.70
C SER A 130 -7.70 -12.13 17.35
N CYS A 131 -9.01 -12.41 17.31
CA CYS A 131 -9.77 -12.61 16.08
C CYS A 131 -9.72 -11.37 15.16
N THR A 132 -9.84 -10.18 15.74
CA THR A 132 -9.76 -8.90 15.01
C THR A 132 -8.38 -8.69 14.42
N LEU A 133 -7.32 -9.01 15.16
CA LEU A 133 -5.94 -8.92 14.69
C LEU A 133 -5.66 -9.91 13.54
N ILE A 134 -6.09 -11.16 13.67
CA ILE A 134 -5.98 -12.18 12.60
C ILE A 134 -6.71 -11.69 11.34
N TYR A 135 -7.90 -11.12 11.50
CA TYR A 135 -8.66 -10.55 10.40
C TYR A 135 -7.88 -9.43 9.67
N PHE A 136 -7.24 -8.51 10.40
CA PHE A 136 -6.41 -7.46 9.80
C PHE A 136 -5.16 -8.00 9.09
N ILE A 137 -4.53 -9.05 9.62
CA ILE A 137 -3.41 -9.73 8.94
C ILE A 137 -3.86 -10.30 7.59
N ILE A 138 -5.00 -10.99 7.57
CA ILE A 138 -5.58 -11.55 6.33
C ILE A 138 -5.89 -10.42 5.34
N LEU A 139 -6.43 -9.29 5.81
CA LEU A 139 -6.68 -8.12 4.95
C LEU A 139 -5.38 -7.58 4.35
N ALA A 140 -4.31 -7.47 5.13
CA ALA A 140 -3.01 -7.01 4.64
C ALA A 140 -2.44 -7.93 3.54
N PHE A 141 -2.51 -9.25 3.71
CA PHE A 141 -2.09 -10.21 2.69
C PHE A 141 -2.93 -10.09 1.40
N LYS A 142 -4.26 -9.97 1.53
CA LYS A 142 -5.16 -9.75 0.40
C LYS A 142 -4.84 -8.44 -0.33
N TRP A 143 -4.49 -7.37 0.39
CA TRP A 143 -4.11 -6.09 -0.22
C TRP A 143 -2.81 -6.21 -1.02
N LYS A 144 -1.79 -6.86 -0.46
CA LYS A 144 -0.52 -7.13 -1.16
C LYS A 144 -0.74 -7.94 -2.44
N LYS A 145 -1.51 -9.03 -2.35
CA LYS A 145 -1.86 -9.87 -3.51
C LYS A 145 -2.58 -9.08 -4.59
N ARG A 146 -3.55 -8.25 -4.19
CA ARG A 146 -4.31 -7.39 -5.11
C ARG A 146 -3.42 -6.36 -5.81
N THR A 147 -2.52 -5.73 -5.07
CA THR A 147 -1.58 -4.75 -5.63
C THR A 147 -0.66 -5.39 -6.68
N LEU A 148 -0.21 -6.62 -6.43
CA LEU A 148 0.54 -7.40 -7.43
C LEU A 148 -0.28 -7.69 -8.69
N ILE A 149 -1.55 -8.07 -8.54
CA ILE A 149 -2.45 -8.29 -9.68
C ILE A 149 -2.63 -6.98 -10.47
N ARG A 150 -2.89 -5.85 -9.78
CA ARG A 150 -2.99 -4.54 -10.43
C ARG A 150 -1.74 -4.18 -11.20
N LEU A 151 -0.57 -4.33 -10.58
CA LEU A 151 0.69 -4.03 -11.25
C LEU A 151 0.84 -4.81 -12.56
N LYS A 152 0.55 -6.12 -12.54
CA LYS A 152 0.58 -6.96 -13.75
C LYS A 152 -0.43 -6.49 -14.80
N GLU A 153 -1.64 -6.09 -14.39
CA GLU A 153 -2.65 -5.55 -15.31
C GLU A 153 -2.18 -4.25 -15.98
N LEU A 154 -1.55 -3.34 -15.24
CA LEU A 154 -1.04 -2.07 -15.78
C LEU A 154 0.02 -2.30 -16.86
N PHE A 155 0.86 -3.32 -16.70
CA PHE A 155 1.91 -3.62 -17.66
C PHE A 155 1.43 -4.36 -18.90
N LYS A 156 0.27 -5.04 -18.85
CA LYS A 156 -0.26 -5.85 -19.95
C LYS A 156 -0.39 -5.09 -21.27
N ASN A 157 -0.70 -3.79 -21.22
CA ASN A 157 -0.94 -2.96 -22.41
C ASN A 157 0.24 -2.04 -22.77
N THR A 158 1.36 -2.10 -22.03
CA THR A 158 2.49 -1.16 -22.18
C THR A 158 3.65 -1.72 -22.99
N GLY A 159 3.62 -3.02 -23.31
CA GLY A 159 4.72 -3.74 -23.95
C GLY A 159 5.91 -4.05 -23.03
N ILE A 160 5.88 -3.61 -21.76
CA ILE A 160 6.93 -3.89 -20.77
C ILE A 160 6.62 -5.24 -20.09
N VAL A 161 7.54 -6.18 -20.17
CA VAL A 161 7.43 -7.49 -19.50
C VAL A 161 8.21 -7.46 -18.18
N LEU A 162 7.48 -7.52 -17.07
CA LEU A 162 8.06 -7.68 -15.74
C LEU A 162 7.95 -9.13 -15.27
N SER A 163 9.07 -9.73 -14.87
CA SER A 163 9.05 -11.00 -14.17
C SER A 163 8.33 -10.86 -12.82
N GLU A 164 7.81 -11.97 -12.29
CA GLU A 164 7.16 -11.97 -10.99
C GLU A 164 8.11 -11.52 -9.88
N GLU A 165 9.37 -11.94 -9.94
CA GLU A 165 10.40 -11.54 -8.99
C GLU A 165 10.66 -10.03 -9.01
N LYS A 166 10.81 -9.43 -10.20
CA LYS A 166 10.97 -7.97 -10.34
C LYS A 166 9.74 -7.23 -9.84
N SER A 167 8.53 -7.71 -10.18
CA SER A 167 7.27 -7.12 -9.71
C SER A 167 7.18 -7.12 -8.18
N ARG A 168 7.52 -8.25 -7.55
CA ARG A 168 7.58 -8.37 -6.08
C ARG A 168 8.64 -7.46 -5.48
N LYS A 169 9.80 -7.31 -6.14
CA LYS A 169 10.87 -6.40 -5.69
C LYS A 169 10.38 -4.96 -5.64
N TYR A 170 9.79 -4.44 -6.72
CA TYR A 170 9.25 -3.08 -6.74
C TYR A 170 8.16 -2.87 -5.69
N LEU A 171 7.22 -3.81 -5.56
CA LEU A 171 6.17 -3.72 -4.54
C LEU A 171 6.68 -3.80 -3.11
N LYS A 172 7.69 -4.64 -2.84
CA LYS A 172 8.29 -4.74 -1.50
C LYS A 172 8.83 -3.38 -1.03
N LEU A 173 9.34 -2.56 -1.95
CA LEU A 173 9.80 -1.20 -1.65
C LEU A 173 8.62 -0.31 -1.22
N ASP A 174 7.50 -0.32 -1.95
CA ASP A 174 6.32 0.51 -1.65
C ASP A 174 5.53 0.09 -0.40
N PHE A 175 5.62 -1.17 0.00
CA PHE A 175 5.05 -1.66 1.27
C PHE A 175 5.95 -1.38 2.47
N LEU A 176 7.24 -1.09 2.27
CA LEU A 176 8.15 -0.70 3.36
C LEU A 176 7.96 0.75 3.81
N ASP A 177 7.43 1.64 2.96
CA ASP A 177 7.02 3.01 3.36
C ASP A 177 5.76 3.02 4.22
N GLY A 178 5.06 1.88 4.33
CA GLY A 178 4.13 1.62 5.43
C GLY A 178 4.82 1.34 6.77
N GLY A 179 6.14 1.56 6.85
CA GLY A 179 7.04 1.22 7.95
C GLY A 179 6.53 1.61 9.33
N ALA A 180 6.04 2.84 9.49
CA ALA A 180 5.45 3.31 10.75
C ALA A 180 4.18 2.53 11.13
N LEU A 181 3.33 2.23 10.13
CA LEU A 181 2.13 1.42 10.31
C LEU A 181 2.51 -0.05 10.61
N SER A 182 3.56 -0.58 10.00
CA SER A 182 4.06 -1.95 10.27
C SER A 182 4.79 -2.08 11.60
N PHE A 183 5.48 -1.03 12.06
CA PHE A 183 6.14 -0.98 13.36
C PHE A 183 5.11 -0.85 14.47
N MET A 184 4.15 0.07 14.32
CA MET A 184 3.01 0.17 15.24
C MET A 184 2.19 -1.12 15.26
N GLN A 185 1.91 -1.74 14.10
CA GLN A 185 1.25 -3.05 14.03
C GLN A 185 2.09 -4.16 14.68
N GLY A 186 3.42 -4.10 14.59
CA GLY A 186 4.33 -5.04 15.25
C GLY A 186 4.34 -4.89 16.77
N ILE A 187 4.39 -3.65 17.27
CA ILE A 187 4.25 -3.34 18.70
C ILE A 187 2.88 -3.81 19.20
N ILE A 188 1.82 -3.50 18.46
CA ILE A 188 0.46 -3.89 18.77
C ILE A 188 0.30 -5.42 18.82
N PHE A 189 0.94 -6.14 17.89
CA PHE A 189 0.98 -7.59 17.88
C PHE A 189 1.69 -8.15 19.12
N LEU A 190 2.85 -7.59 19.46
CA LEU A 190 3.60 -7.95 20.67
C LEU A 190 2.75 -7.74 21.94
N ILE A 191 2.12 -6.58 22.06
CA ILE A 191 1.23 -6.22 23.17
C ILE A 191 0.05 -7.19 23.27
N SER A 192 -0.50 -7.62 22.12
CA SER A 192 -1.59 -8.61 22.07
C SER A 192 -1.14 -10.01 22.47
N ILE A 193 0.13 -10.38 22.28
CA ILE A 193 0.68 -11.63 22.82
C ILE A 193 0.90 -11.49 24.33
N MET A 194 1.42 -10.36 24.79
CA MET A 194 1.64 -10.09 26.21
C MET A 194 0.33 -10.05 27.01
N SER A 195 -0.79 -9.64 26.43
CA SER A 195 -2.09 -9.68 27.12
C SER A 195 -2.55 -11.09 27.45
N TRP A 196 -2.13 -12.12 26.71
CA TRP A 196 -2.41 -13.51 27.05
C TRP A 196 -1.58 -14.00 28.24
N ALA A 197 -0.37 -13.48 28.43
CA ALA A 197 0.49 -13.84 29.57
C ALA A 197 -0.09 -13.43 30.93
N VAL A 198 -1.07 -12.52 30.94
CA VAL A 198 -1.78 -12.09 32.17
C VAL A 198 -2.72 -13.19 32.70
N PHE A 199 -3.08 -14.18 31.88
CA PHE A 199 -4.00 -15.25 32.24
C PHE A 199 -3.32 -16.63 32.42
N ILE A 200 -2.00 -16.68 32.27
CA ILE A 200 -1.17 -17.88 32.49
C ILE A 200 -0.54 -17.79 33.88
#